data_AF-A0A8A4ZL06-F1
#
_entry.id   AF-A0A8A4ZL06-F1
#
_cell.length_a   1.000
_cell.length_b   1.000
_cell.length_c   1.000
_cell.angle_alpha   90.00
_cell.angle_beta   90.00
_cell.angle_gamma   90.00
#
_symmetry.space_group_name_H-M   'P 1'
#
loop_
_entity.id
_entity.type
_entity.pdbx_description
1 polymer ?
#
loop_
_entity_poly.entity_id
_entity_poly.type
_entity_poly.pdbx_seq_one_letter_code
_entity_poly.pdbx_strand_id
1 'polypeptide(L)'
;MRELRVTMMGSFTLTDGREVMRYPLLHRAQSLLAIILLAPERSLLRESAAESVWPDAGADASKRAMRQALWQIHHATDAGLPESARLVLSDGEALRINPERPVLVDVDVFADAARQLRVVGPDGLTDADVARLARAAELYRGPLLAGCYDEWCLAPRARLDDRALTLLDALSRAAERQGQLDAAIGWAQRLLDVEPAHERTHRRLMRLYHRTGDRTRALRQLHRCRWTLQHELGVDPSALTEELGAAIGADLSPEAVPLERVPPERAPVLPAPTSPGGRVAALEAFRAELAAVRLSIDAIGEQLRDAPA
;
A
#
# COMPACT_ATOMS: atom_id res chain seq x y z
N MET A 1 31.66 -17.14 -1.97
CA MET A 1 30.30 -17.57 -2.38
C MET A 1 29.42 -16.35 -2.52
N ARG A 2 28.52 -16.33 -3.51
CA ARG A 2 27.55 -15.24 -3.67
C ARG A 2 26.48 -15.35 -2.59
N GLU A 3 26.06 -14.22 -2.03
CA GLU A 3 25.01 -14.15 -1.02
C GLU A 3 23.64 -14.27 -1.70
N LEU A 4 22.86 -15.29 -1.32
CA LEU A 4 21.53 -15.47 -1.87
C LEU A 4 20.54 -14.56 -1.13
N ARG A 5 19.68 -13.89 -1.89
CA ARG A 5 18.60 -13.07 -1.35
C ARG A 5 17.27 -13.54 -1.90
N VAL A 6 16.31 -13.73 -0.98
CA VAL A 6 14.93 -14.09 -1.28
C VAL A 6 14.03 -12.95 -0.85
N THR A 7 13.19 -12.46 -1.76
CA THR A 7 12.11 -11.53 -1.42
C THR A 7 10.78 -12.25 -1.48
N MET A 8 9.95 -12.09 -0.46
CA MET A 8 8.65 -12.73 -0.33
C MET A 8 7.55 -11.74 0.05
N MET A 9 7.88 -10.51 0.45
CA MET A 9 6.90 -9.43 0.67
C MET A 9 6.53 -8.78 -0.66
N GLY A 10 5.41 -9.20 -1.26
CA GLY A 10 5.07 -8.94 -2.65
C GLY A 10 5.44 -10.12 -3.54
N SER A 11 5.94 -9.85 -4.75
CA SER A 11 6.31 -10.90 -5.70
C SER A 11 7.56 -11.67 -5.24
N PHE A 12 7.54 -12.98 -5.41
CA PHE A 12 8.69 -13.84 -5.11
C PHE A 12 9.87 -13.49 -6.03
N THR A 13 11.03 -13.17 -5.45
CA THR A 13 12.28 -13.10 -6.21
C THR A 13 13.40 -13.82 -5.49
N LEU A 14 14.29 -14.40 -6.28
CA LEU A 14 15.53 -15.03 -5.83
C LEU A 14 16.65 -14.37 -6.62
N THR A 15 17.67 -13.88 -5.93
CA THR A 15 18.84 -13.21 -6.53
C THR A 15 20.12 -13.70 -5.86
N ASP A 16 21.24 -13.59 -6.57
CA ASP A 16 22.59 -13.89 -6.04
C ASP A 16 23.35 -12.63 -5.59
N GLY A 17 22.61 -11.57 -5.29
CA GLY A 17 23.13 -10.27 -4.87
C GLY A 17 23.48 -9.31 -6.01
N ARG A 18 23.42 -9.73 -7.28
CA ARG A 18 23.61 -8.83 -8.44
C ARG A 18 22.53 -8.94 -9.49
N GLU A 19 22.06 -10.14 -9.80
CA GLU A 19 21.07 -10.36 -10.86
C GLU A 19 19.92 -11.27 -10.37
N VAL A 20 18.75 -11.11 -10.98
CA VAL A 20 17.68 -12.11 -10.88
C VAL A 20 18.20 -13.42 -11.47
N MET A 21 17.93 -14.54 -10.80
CA MET A 21 18.45 -15.84 -11.25
C MET A 21 18.09 -16.09 -12.72
N ARG A 22 19.07 -16.59 -13.48
CA ARG A 22 18.92 -16.92 -14.91
C ARG A 22 17.74 -17.86 -15.19
N TYR A 23 17.38 -18.70 -14.23
CA TYR A 23 16.25 -19.61 -14.30
C TYR A 23 15.25 -19.27 -13.18
N PRO A 24 14.11 -18.61 -13.50
CA PRO A 24 13.10 -18.32 -12.51
C PRO A 24 12.45 -19.62 -12.02
N LEU A 25 12.26 -19.74 -10.71
CA LEU A 25 11.56 -20.88 -10.13
C LEU A 25 10.09 -20.86 -10.57
N LEU A 26 9.54 -22.02 -10.89
CA LEU A 26 8.09 -22.16 -11.10
C LEU A 26 7.35 -22.03 -9.76
N HIS A 27 6.05 -21.70 -9.82
CA HIS A 27 5.23 -21.43 -8.65
C HIS A 27 5.34 -22.50 -7.54
N ARG A 28 5.25 -23.79 -7.87
CA ARG A 28 5.38 -24.87 -6.87
C ARG A 28 6.77 -24.96 -6.24
N ALA A 29 7.83 -24.64 -6.98
CA ALA A 29 9.18 -24.57 -6.42
C ALA A 29 9.36 -23.32 -5.54
N GLN A 30 8.73 -22.19 -5.90
CA GLN A 30 8.66 -21.00 -5.04
C GLN A 30 7.92 -21.31 -3.74
N SER A 31 6.74 -21.93 -3.80
CA SER A 31 5.96 -22.33 -2.61
C SER A 31 6.75 -23.27 -1.71
N LEU A 32 7.43 -24.28 -2.28
CA LEU A 32 8.26 -25.21 -1.51
C LEU A 32 9.43 -24.49 -0.82
N LEU A 33 10.17 -23.64 -1.53
CA LEU A 33 11.28 -22.91 -0.92
C LEU A 33 10.79 -21.95 0.16
N ALA A 34 9.71 -21.23 -0.12
CA ALA A 34 9.09 -20.27 0.79
C ALA A 34 8.61 -20.92 2.10
N ILE A 35 7.90 -22.05 2.01
CA ILE A 35 7.37 -22.72 3.21
C ILE A 35 8.51 -23.26 4.10
N ILE A 36 9.62 -23.74 3.50
CA ILE A 36 10.81 -24.16 4.25
C ILE A 36 11.49 -22.93 4.89
N LEU A 37 11.65 -21.82 4.16
CA LEU A 37 12.29 -20.61 4.69
C LEU A 37 11.52 -20.00 5.86
N LEU A 38 10.18 -20.12 5.86
CA LEU A 38 9.28 -19.63 6.91
C LEU A 38 9.08 -20.63 8.05
N ALA A 39 9.51 -21.89 7.88
CA ALA A 39 9.37 -22.90 8.92
C ALA A 39 10.30 -22.60 10.12
N PRO A 40 9.91 -22.99 11.34
CA PRO A 40 10.80 -22.97 12.49
C PRO A 40 12.12 -23.70 12.17
N GLU A 41 13.24 -23.11 12.56
CA GLU A 41 14.59 -23.64 12.30
C GLU A 41 14.89 -23.89 10.80
N ARG A 42 14.06 -23.35 9.91
CA ARG A 42 14.06 -23.61 8.47
C ARG A 42 14.06 -25.09 8.11
N SER A 43 13.31 -25.89 8.87
CA SER A 43 13.18 -27.34 8.71
C SER A 43 11.71 -27.74 8.64
N LEU A 44 11.37 -28.61 7.68
CA LEU A 44 10.00 -29.06 7.43
C LEU A 44 9.98 -30.53 7.02
N LEU A 45 9.05 -31.30 7.58
CA LEU A 45 8.84 -32.70 7.17
C LEU A 45 8.37 -32.75 5.70
N ARG A 46 8.84 -33.76 4.97
CA ARG A 46 8.46 -33.98 3.56
C ARG A 46 6.97 -34.24 3.42
N GLU A 47 6.36 -34.93 4.38
CA GLU A 47 4.92 -35.17 4.39
C GLU A 47 4.15 -33.86 4.54
N SER A 48 4.51 -33.03 5.51
CA SER A 48 3.89 -31.70 5.69
C SER A 48 4.10 -30.78 4.49
N ALA A 49 5.29 -30.81 3.88
CA ALA A 49 5.57 -30.06 2.65
C ALA A 49 4.73 -30.58 1.47
N ALA A 50 4.52 -31.90 1.37
CA ALA A 50 3.69 -32.50 0.34
C ALA A 50 2.23 -32.09 0.48
N GLU A 51 1.68 -32.19 1.69
CA GLU A 51 0.30 -31.80 2.01
C GLU A 51 0.06 -30.30 1.76
N SER A 52 1.02 -29.45 2.14
CA SER A 52 0.88 -28.00 2.00
C SER A 52 0.98 -27.52 0.56
N VAL A 53 1.95 -28.03 -0.21
CA VAL A 53 2.26 -27.51 -1.56
C VAL A 53 1.50 -28.26 -2.65
N TRP A 54 1.09 -29.51 -2.40
CA TRP A 54 0.34 -30.35 -3.33
C TRP A 54 -0.81 -31.11 -2.62
N PRO A 55 -1.80 -30.40 -2.05
CA PRO A 55 -2.87 -31.01 -1.26
C PRO A 55 -3.72 -32.02 -2.06
N ASP A 56 -3.93 -31.75 -3.35
CA ASP A 56 -4.79 -32.58 -4.23
C ASP A 56 -4.06 -33.78 -4.86
N ALA A 57 -2.76 -33.92 -4.61
CA ALA A 57 -1.95 -34.97 -5.22
C ALA A 57 -1.84 -36.18 -4.29
N GLY A 58 -2.07 -37.38 -4.84
CA GLY A 58 -1.77 -38.62 -4.14
C GLY A 58 -0.27 -38.76 -3.81
N ALA A 59 0.06 -39.55 -2.80
CA ALA A 59 1.41 -39.63 -2.21
C ALA A 59 2.56 -39.77 -3.25
N ASP A 60 2.42 -40.65 -4.24
CA ASP A 60 3.46 -40.86 -5.26
C ASP A 60 3.59 -39.68 -6.24
N ALA A 61 2.49 -39.01 -6.55
CA ALA A 61 2.50 -37.81 -7.38
C ALA A 61 3.19 -36.65 -6.64
N SER A 62 2.88 -36.45 -5.35
CA SER A 62 3.52 -35.43 -4.51
C SER A 62 5.02 -35.67 -4.35
N LYS A 63 5.45 -36.94 -4.18
CA LYS A 63 6.88 -37.29 -4.16
C LYS A 63 7.59 -36.94 -5.47
N ARG A 64 6.98 -37.22 -6.63
CA ARG A 64 7.54 -36.86 -7.95
C ARG A 64 7.62 -35.35 -8.12
N ALA A 65 6.54 -34.62 -7.82
CA ALA A 65 6.48 -33.17 -7.91
C ALA A 65 7.50 -32.49 -6.99
N MET A 66 7.67 -33.00 -5.77
CA MET A 66 8.69 -32.52 -4.83
C MET A 66 10.10 -32.71 -5.35
N ARG A 67 10.44 -33.88 -5.92
CA ARG A 67 11.76 -34.10 -6.55
C ARG A 67 12.01 -33.11 -7.68
N GLN A 68 10.99 -32.83 -8.50
CA GLN A 68 11.09 -31.86 -9.58
C GLN A 68 11.28 -30.41 -9.06
N ALA A 69 10.56 -30.04 -8.01
CA ALA A 69 10.70 -28.73 -7.37
C ALA A 69 12.09 -28.54 -6.73
N LEU A 70 12.58 -29.55 -6.00
CA LEU A 70 13.93 -29.55 -5.43
C LEU A 70 15.00 -29.45 -6.52
N TRP A 71 14.84 -30.20 -7.62
CA TRP A 71 15.75 -30.11 -8.76
C TRP A 71 15.81 -28.68 -9.34
N GLN A 72 14.67 -28.01 -9.49
CA GLN A 72 14.64 -26.60 -9.94
C GLN A 72 15.34 -25.66 -8.96
N ILE A 73 15.09 -25.83 -7.65
CA ILE A 73 15.75 -25.04 -6.61
C ILE A 73 17.26 -25.23 -6.70
N HIS A 74 17.75 -26.47 -6.72
CA HIS A 74 19.18 -26.76 -6.84
C HIS A 74 19.80 -26.24 -8.13
N HIS A 75 19.10 -26.38 -9.26
CA HIS A 75 19.59 -25.87 -10.54
C HIS A 75 19.72 -24.35 -10.53
N ALA A 76 18.79 -23.65 -9.86
CA ALA A 76 18.88 -22.22 -9.68
C ALA A 76 19.99 -21.83 -8.69
N THR A 77 20.02 -22.40 -7.49
CA THR A 77 20.84 -21.88 -6.37
C THR A 77 22.23 -22.48 -6.26
N ASP A 78 22.44 -23.68 -6.79
CA ASP A 78 23.59 -24.53 -6.49
C ASP A 78 24.45 -24.84 -7.74
N ALA A 79 24.21 -24.15 -8.85
CA ALA A 79 24.95 -24.34 -10.10
C ALA A 79 26.46 -24.13 -9.90
N GLY A 80 27.25 -25.16 -10.22
CA GLY A 80 28.71 -25.14 -10.09
C GLY A 80 29.23 -25.32 -8.65
N LEU A 81 28.36 -25.67 -7.70
CA LEU A 81 28.72 -25.96 -6.31
C LEU A 81 28.71 -27.46 -6.02
N PRO A 82 29.52 -27.94 -5.06
CA PRO A 82 29.46 -29.32 -4.60
C PRO A 82 28.12 -29.62 -3.90
N GLU A 83 27.75 -30.90 -3.82
CA GLU A 83 26.50 -31.35 -3.18
C GLU A 83 26.39 -30.95 -1.71
N SER A 84 27.51 -30.90 -0.99
CA SER A 84 27.57 -30.42 0.41
C SER A 84 27.19 -28.94 0.54
N ALA A 85 27.29 -28.16 -0.53
CA ALA A 85 26.92 -26.75 -0.58
C ALA A 85 25.52 -26.53 -1.18
N ARG A 86 24.66 -27.56 -1.25
CA ARG A 86 23.26 -27.36 -1.66
C ARG A 86 22.53 -26.44 -0.69
N LEU A 87 21.68 -25.55 -1.20
CA LEU A 87 20.86 -24.66 -0.37
C LEU A 87 19.84 -25.44 0.46
N VAL A 88 19.17 -26.42 -0.14
CA VAL A 88 18.20 -27.28 0.54
C VAL A 88 18.81 -28.66 0.77
N LEU A 89 18.90 -29.10 2.02
CA LEU A 89 19.28 -30.46 2.35
C LEU A 89 18.01 -31.30 2.51
N SER A 90 18.09 -32.56 2.07
CA SER A 90 16.98 -33.51 2.17
C SER A 90 17.50 -34.81 2.78
N ASP A 91 17.12 -35.10 4.01
CA ASP A 91 17.55 -36.29 4.76
C ASP A 91 16.42 -37.32 4.86
N GLY A 92 15.89 -37.76 3.72
CA GLY A 92 14.88 -38.82 3.61
C GLY A 92 13.48 -38.48 4.16
N GLU A 93 13.40 -37.78 5.29
CA GLU A 93 12.19 -37.45 6.04
C GLU A 93 11.95 -35.93 6.10
N ALA A 94 12.99 -35.11 6.17
CA ALA A 94 12.86 -33.66 6.25
C ALA A 94 13.54 -32.92 5.08
N LEU A 95 13.11 -31.68 4.90
CA LEU A 95 13.72 -30.68 4.03
C LEU A 95 14.19 -29.54 4.94
N ARG A 96 15.45 -29.12 4.79
CA ARG A 96 16.00 -28.02 5.59
C ARG A 96 16.85 -27.08 4.76
N ILE A 97 16.90 -25.81 5.13
CA ILE A 97 17.91 -24.91 4.60
C ILE A 97 19.26 -25.27 5.21
N ASN A 98 20.28 -25.37 4.37
CA ASN A 98 21.65 -25.65 4.79
C ASN A 98 22.18 -24.48 5.65
N PRO A 99 22.54 -24.72 6.92
CA PRO A 99 23.01 -23.66 7.81
C PRO A 99 24.35 -23.05 7.37
N GLU A 100 25.16 -23.78 6.59
CA GLU A 100 26.42 -23.28 6.03
C GLU A 100 26.22 -22.41 4.79
N ARG A 101 24.97 -22.29 4.30
CA ARG A 101 24.57 -21.51 3.13
C ARG A 101 23.73 -20.31 3.58
N PRO A 102 24.35 -19.14 3.84
CA PRO A 102 23.60 -17.96 4.24
C PRO A 102 22.63 -17.52 3.15
N VAL A 103 21.39 -17.28 3.56
CA VAL A 103 20.31 -16.74 2.73
C VAL A 103 19.67 -15.56 3.46
N LEU A 104 19.64 -14.41 2.78
CA LEU A 104 18.95 -13.23 3.28
C LEU A 104 17.49 -13.28 2.83
N VAL A 105 16.57 -13.38 3.78
CA VAL A 105 15.13 -13.32 3.51
C VAL A 105 14.60 -11.99 4.05
N ASP A 106 13.91 -11.24 3.20
CA ASP A 106 13.31 -9.96 3.57
C ASP A 106 12.34 -10.08 4.76
N VAL A 107 11.57 -11.17 4.82
CA VAL A 107 10.63 -11.47 5.92
C VAL A 107 11.36 -11.59 7.26
N ASP A 108 12.57 -12.14 7.30
CA ASP A 108 13.32 -12.29 8.55
C ASP A 108 13.79 -10.93 9.07
N VAL A 109 14.30 -10.07 8.18
CA VAL A 109 14.70 -8.69 8.50
C VAL A 109 13.50 -7.91 9.03
N PHE A 110 12.35 -8.05 8.37
CA PHE A 110 11.11 -7.41 8.78
C PHE A 110 10.58 -7.92 10.13
N ALA A 111 10.59 -9.25 10.31
CA ALA A 111 10.14 -9.89 11.54
C ALA A 111 11.00 -9.50 12.74
N ASP A 112 12.32 -9.34 12.55
CA ASP A 112 13.23 -8.89 13.60
C ASP A 112 12.94 -7.45 14.02
N ALA A 113 12.72 -6.56 13.05
CA ALA A 113 12.34 -5.17 13.30
C ALA A 113 11.01 -5.06 14.07
N ALA A 114 9.99 -5.84 13.66
CA ALA A 114 8.71 -5.91 14.36
C ALA A 114 8.86 -6.48 15.79
N ARG A 115 9.74 -7.46 16.00
CA ARG A 115 10.03 -8.00 17.33
C ARG A 115 10.67 -6.95 18.25
N GLN A 116 11.64 -6.20 17.73
CA GLN A 116 12.31 -5.12 18.47
C GLN A 116 11.32 -4.03 18.88
N LEU A 117 10.42 -3.62 17.97
CA LEU A 117 9.34 -2.69 18.28
C LEU A 117 8.44 -3.18 19.42
N ARG A 118 8.10 -4.47 19.46
CA ARG A 118 7.29 -5.05 20.55
C ARG A 118 8.00 -5.02 21.91
N VAL A 119 9.32 -5.12 21.93
CA VAL A 119 10.12 -5.09 23.17
C VAL A 119 10.27 -3.66 23.69
N VAL A 120 10.61 -2.71 22.82
CA VAL A 120 10.82 -1.29 23.20
C VAL A 120 9.49 -0.55 23.43
N GLY A 121 8.46 -0.93 22.68
CA GLY A 121 7.18 -0.24 22.63
C GLY A 121 7.22 1.00 21.72
N PRO A 122 6.06 1.44 21.20
CA PRO A 122 5.97 2.54 20.24
C PRO A 122 6.35 3.91 20.81
N ASP A 123 6.30 4.08 22.13
CA ASP A 123 6.57 5.35 22.81
C ASP A 123 8.01 5.45 23.34
N GLY A 124 8.79 4.37 23.29
CA GLY A 124 10.20 4.31 23.70
C GLY A 124 11.21 4.37 22.54
N LEU A 125 10.75 4.60 21.32
CA LEU A 125 11.60 4.57 20.12
C LEU A 125 12.56 5.77 20.09
N THR A 126 13.85 5.48 19.95
CA THR A 126 14.86 6.49 19.61
C THR A 126 14.83 6.82 18.12
N ASP A 127 15.46 7.92 17.70
CA ASP A 127 15.57 8.25 16.26
C ASP A 127 16.29 7.17 15.46
N ALA A 128 17.25 6.47 16.08
CA ALA A 128 17.93 5.33 15.47
C ALA A 128 16.97 4.13 15.28
N ASP A 129 16.07 3.89 16.24
CA ASP A 129 15.04 2.86 16.11
C ASP A 129 14.06 3.20 14.99
N VAL A 130 13.60 4.46 14.92
CA VAL A 130 12.71 4.93 13.85
C VAL A 130 13.35 4.74 12.48
N ALA A 131 14.62 5.13 12.31
CA ALA A 131 15.34 4.95 11.05
C ALA A 131 15.49 3.46 10.66
N ARG A 132 15.75 2.58 11.63
CA ARG A 132 15.82 1.13 11.41
C ARG A 132 14.46 0.55 11.02
N LEU A 133 13.39 0.92 11.73
CA LEU A 133 12.02 0.48 11.45
C LEU A 133 11.56 0.98 10.08
N ALA A 134 11.87 2.21 9.71
CA ALA A 134 11.55 2.76 8.39
C ALA A 134 12.21 1.95 7.27
N ARG A 135 13.49 1.59 7.40
CA ARG A 135 14.19 0.72 6.44
C ARG A 135 13.54 -0.67 6.34
N ALA A 136 13.09 -1.23 7.45
CA ALA A 136 12.37 -2.49 7.44
C ALA A 136 11.00 -2.35 6.74
N ALA A 137 10.28 -1.25 6.97
CA ALA A 137 9.01 -0.96 6.31
C ALA A 137 9.15 -0.91 4.78
N GLU A 138 10.26 -0.40 4.24
CA GLU A 138 10.53 -0.39 2.79
C GLU A 138 10.66 -1.79 2.17
N LEU A 139 10.92 -2.82 2.97
CA LEU A 139 10.92 -4.20 2.50
C LEU A 139 9.49 -4.71 2.28
N TYR A 140 8.50 -4.16 2.99
CA TYR A 140 7.10 -4.51 2.81
C TYR A 140 6.54 -3.83 1.56
N ARG A 141 6.53 -4.56 0.44
CA ARG A 141 6.04 -4.10 -0.87
C ARG A 141 4.66 -4.64 -1.24
N GLY A 142 4.05 -5.43 -0.36
CA GLY A 142 2.76 -6.08 -0.58
C GLY A 142 2.61 -7.35 0.25
N PRO A 143 1.50 -8.07 0.07
CA PRO A 143 1.21 -9.28 0.81
C PRO A 143 2.28 -10.35 0.57
N LEU A 144 2.49 -11.21 1.56
CA LEU A 144 3.38 -12.36 1.43
C LEU A 144 3.02 -13.20 0.20
N LEU A 145 3.99 -13.39 -0.69
CA LEU A 145 3.85 -14.10 -1.96
C LEU A 145 2.62 -13.62 -2.74
N ALA A 146 2.62 -12.36 -3.15
CA ALA A 146 1.54 -11.79 -3.95
C ALA A 146 1.27 -12.67 -5.19
N GLY A 147 0.01 -13.07 -5.38
CA GLY A 147 -0.42 -14.02 -6.42
C GLY A 147 -0.35 -15.50 -6.03
N CYS A 148 0.13 -15.84 -4.83
CA CYS A 148 -0.02 -17.18 -4.25
C CYS A 148 -1.39 -17.30 -3.55
N TYR A 149 -2.16 -18.30 -3.96
CA TYR A 149 -3.48 -18.60 -3.40
C TYR A 149 -3.52 -19.95 -2.68
N ASP A 150 -2.36 -20.57 -2.47
CA ASP A 150 -2.27 -21.81 -1.70
C ASP A 150 -2.68 -21.56 -0.24
N GLU A 151 -3.44 -22.49 0.34
CA GLU A 151 -3.98 -22.38 1.70
C GLU A 151 -2.91 -22.20 2.78
N TRP A 152 -1.76 -22.88 2.63
CA TRP A 152 -0.64 -22.77 3.56
C TRP A 152 -0.12 -21.33 3.71
N CYS A 153 -0.32 -20.47 2.69
CA CYS A 153 0.16 -19.10 2.67
C CYS A 153 -0.72 -18.13 3.47
N LEU A 154 -1.99 -18.48 3.73
CA LEU A 154 -2.97 -17.60 4.37
C LEU A 154 -2.53 -17.17 5.78
N ALA A 155 -2.18 -18.13 6.63
CA ALA A 155 -1.80 -17.83 8.02
C ALA A 155 -0.44 -17.09 8.12
N PRO A 156 0.62 -17.47 7.39
CA PRO A 156 1.84 -16.67 7.30
C PRO A 156 1.62 -15.24 6.79
N ARG A 157 0.75 -15.05 5.78
CA ARG A 157 0.39 -13.73 5.24
C ARG A 157 -0.30 -12.87 6.29
N ALA A 158 -1.36 -13.37 6.93
CA ALA A 158 -2.06 -12.63 7.98
C ALA A 158 -1.14 -12.21 9.14
N ARG A 159 -0.20 -13.09 9.54
CA ARG A 159 0.81 -12.75 10.56
C ARG A 159 1.78 -11.65 10.12
N LEU A 160 2.09 -11.57 8.83
CA LEU A 160 2.97 -10.55 8.29
C LEU A 160 2.24 -9.21 8.17
N ASP A 161 0.98 -9.25 7.74
CA ASP A 161 0.12 -8.07 7.60
C ASP A 161 -0.10 -7.42 8.98
N ASP A 162 -0.41 -8.19 10.03
CA ASP A 162 -0.53 -7.69 11.41
C ASP A 162 0.76 -6.99 11.92
N ARG A 163 1.93 -7.56 11.60
CA ARG A 163 3.22 -6.95 11.92
C ARG A 163 3.43 -5.65 11.14
N ALA A 164 3.00 -5.60 9.88
CA ALA A 164 3.06 -4.39 9.06
C ALA A 164 2.15 -3.30 9.60
N LEU A 165 0.91 -3.61 9.97
CA LEU A 165 0.00 -2.65 10.61
C LEU A 165 0.62 -2.05 11.88
N THR A 166 1.18 -2.89 12.74
CA THR A 166 1.84 -2.46 13.98
C THR A 166 3.03 -1.54 13.70
N LEU A 167 3.89 -1.92 12.76
CA LEU A 167 5.10 -1.19 12.44
C LEU A 167 4.79 0.16 11.75
N LEU A 168 3.84 0.18 10.81
CA LEU A 168 3.41 1.38 10.10
C LEU A 168 2.70 2.38 11.03
N ASP A 169 1.85 1.91 11.97
CA ASP A 169 1.25 2.82 12.97
C ASP A 169 2.32 3.43 13.87
N ALA A 170 3.30 2.64 14.32
CA ALA A 170 4.40 3.14 15.14
C ALA A 170 5.24 4.20 14.42
N LEU A 171 5.58 3.98 13.14
CA LEU A 171 6.28 4.95 12.31
C LEU A 171 5.46 6.22 12.08
N SER A 172 4.16 6.08 11.80
CA SER A 172 3.26 7.23 11.64
C SER A 172 3.18 8.06 12.91
N ARG A 173 3.08 7.43 14.09
CA ARG A 173 3.10 8.10 15.40
C ARG A 173 4.42 8.79 15.68
N ALA A 174 5.53 8.13 15.40
CA ALA A 174 6.86 8.68 15.63
C ALA A 174 7.08 9.93 14.78
N ALA A 175 6.78 9.86 13.49
CA ALA A 175 6.85 10.99 12.57
C ALA A 175 5.93 12.15 13.01
N GLU A 176 4.71 11.85 13.45
CA GLU A 176 3.77 12.86 13.94
C GLU A 176 4.30 13.60 15.19
N ARG A 177 4.93 12.88 16.13
CA ARG A 177 5.56 13.46 17.32
C ARG A 177 6.77 14.33 16.99
N GLN A 178 7.52 13.96 15.97
CA GLN A 178 8.67 14.73 15.49
C GLN A 178 8.26 15.93 14.61
N GLY A 179 6.96 16.16 14.40
CA GLY A 179 6.46 17.23 13.53
C GLY A 179 6.61 16.96 12.04
N GLN A 180 7.03 15.76 11.64
CA GLN A 180 7.20 15.34 10.26
C GLN A 180 5.85 14.87 9.68
N LEU A 181 4.93 15.81 9.48
CA LEU A 181 3.53 15.51 9.14
C LEU A 181 3.39 14.76 7.81
N ASP A 182 4.17 15.12 6.79
CA ASP A 182 4.13 14.43 5.49
C ASP A 182 4.57 12.97 5.59
N ALA A 183 5.62 12.68 6.36
CA ALA A 183 6.05 11.32 6.63
C ALA A 183 4.97 10.55 7.42
N ALA A 184 4.36 11.18 8.43
CA ALA A 184 3.27 10.57 9.20
C ALA A 184 2.07 10.19 8.32
N ILE A 185 1.71 11.07 7.36
CA ILE A 185 0.67 10.83 6.36
C ILE A 185 1.06 9.66 5.47
N GLY A 186 2.28 9.64 4.93
CA GLY A 186 2.77 8.57 4.06
C GLY A 186 2.70 7.19 4.73
N TRP A 187 3.14 7.09 5.99
CA TRP A 187 3.04 5.85 6.75
C TRP A 187 1.60 5.42 7.03
N ALA A 188 0.73 6.36 7.36
CA ALA A 188 -0.69 6.08 7.59
C ALA A 188 -1.44 5.67 6.31
N GLN A 189 -1.06 6.23 5.15
CA GLN A 189 -1.59 5.80 3.84
C GLN A 189 -1.17 4.36 3.55
N ARG A 190 0.12 4.02 3.71
CA ARG A 190 0.61 2.64 3.54
C ARG A 190 -0.08 1.65 4.48
N LEU A 191 -0.45 2.08 5.69
CA LEU A 191 -1.23 1.24 6.60
C LEU A 191 -2.62 0.93 6.02
N LEU A 192 -3.30 1.92 5.41
CA LEU A 192 -4.58 1.70 4.73
C LEU A 192 -4.45 0.89 3.44
N ASP A 193 -3.28 0.84 2.81
CA ASP A 193 -3.04 -0.07 1.69
C ASP A 193 -2.98 -1.54 2.15
N VAL A 194 -2.66 -1.79 3.43
CA VAL A 194 -2.67 -3.13 4.06
C VAL A 194 -4.05 -3.47 4.61
N GLU A 195 -4.65 -2.56 5.38
CA GLU A 195 -5.98 -2.72 6.00
C GLU A 195 -6.86 -1.50 5.66
N PRO A 196 -7.60 -1.55 4.53
CA PRO A 196 -8.43 -0.43 4.09
C PRO A 196 -9.52 -0.06 5.08
N ALA A 197 -10.13 -1.02 5.77
CA ALA A 197 -11.16 -0.78 6.77
C ALA A 197 -10.62 -0.29 8.14
N HIS A 198 -9.33 0.06 8.26
CA HIS A 198 -8.77 0.50 9.54
C HIS A 198 -9.20 1.93 9.92
N GLU A 199 -10.39 2.05 10.52
CA GLU A 199 -11.05 3.32 10.87
C GLU A 199 -10.17 4.26 11.71
N ARG A 200 -9.40 3.72 12.67
CA ARG A 200 -8.48 4.51 13.50
C ARG A 200 -7.42 5.23 12.65
N THR A 201 -6.97 4.63 11.56
CA THR A 201 -5.99 5.23 10.63
C THR A 201 -6.66 6.26 9.73
N HIS A 202 -7.91 6.02 9.28
CA HIS A 202 -8.71 7.06 8.63
C HIS A 202 -8.82 8.32 9.50
N ARG A 203 -9.19 8.17 10.78
CA ARG A 203 -9.23 9.31 11.72
C ARG A 203 -7.88 9.98 11.90
N ARG A 204 -6.78 9.23 11.94
CA ARG A 204 -5.43 9.82 12.01
C ARG A 204 -5.14 10.68 10.78
N LEU A 205 -5.39 10.15 9.59
CA LEU A 205 -5.22 10.92 8.35
C LEU A 205 -6.10 12.16 8.30
N MET A 206 -7.36 12.08 8.76
CA MET A 206 -8.22 13.25 8.88
C MET A 206 -7.60 14.34 9.75
N ARG A 207 -7.07 13.98 10.93
CA ARG A 207 -6.37 14.92 11.81
C ARG A 207 -5.09 15.48 11.19
N LEU A 208 -4.27 14.62 10.57
CA LEU A 208 -3.00 15.03 9.96
C LEU A 208 -3.24 16.01 8.80
N TYR A 209 -4.18 15.70 7.89
CA TYR A 209 -4.54 16.61 6.80
C TYR A 209 -5.09 17.94 7.31
N HIS A 210 -5.91 17.92 8.36
CA HIS A 210 -6.40 19.16 8.96
C HIS A 210 -5.26 19.98 9.58
N ARG A 211 -4.29 19.34 10.27
CA ARG A 211 -3.10 19.99 10.83
C ARG A 211 -2.16 20.58 9.78
N THR A 212 -2.12 20.04 8.57
CA THR A 212 -1.37 20.61 7.44
C THR A 212 -2.16 21.67 6.67
N GLY A 213 -3.38 22.00 7.11
CA GLY A 213 -4.27 22.95 6.43
C GLY A 213 -5.04 22.37 5.24
N ASP A 214 -4.83 21.09 4.89
CA ASP A 214 -5.57 20.42 3.81
C ASP A 214 -6.89 19.83 4.31
N ARG A 215 -7.75 20.75 4.66
CA ARG A 215 -9.14 20.53 5.07
C ARG A 215 -9.93 19.66 4.10
N THR A 216 -9.79 19.91 2.81
CA THR A 216 -10.50 19.19 1.74
C THR A 216 -10.11 17.72 1.73
N ARG A 217 -8.81 17.40 1.84
CA ARG A 217 -8.36 16.01 1.97
C ARG A 217 -8.87 15.35 3.23
N ALA A 218 -8.95 16.06 4.35
CA ALA A 218 -9.49 15.52 5.59
C ALA A 218 -10.95 15.05 5.41
N LEU A 219 -11.82 15.87 4.82
CA LEU A 219 -13.22 15.50 4.57
C LEU A 219 -13.35 14.39 3.50
N ARG A 220 -12.53 14.43 2.44
CA ARG A 220 -12.47 13.33 1.47
C ARG A 220 -12.08 12.01 2.14
N GLN A 221 -11.17 12.04 3.12
CA GLN A 221 -10.78 10.85 3.87
C GLN A 221 -11.92 10.27 4.72
N LEU A 222 -12.81 11.10 5.26
CA LEU A 222 -14.03 10.65 5.93
C LEU A 222 -14.98 9.94 4.95
N HIS A 223 -15.19 10.51 3.76
CA HIS A 223 -16.00 9.87 2.73
C HIS A 223 -15.42 8.51 2.30
N ARG A 224 -14.09 8.42 2.14
CA ARG A 224 -13.42 7.14 1.91
C ARG A 224 -13.65 6.17 3.06
N CYS A 225 -13.53 6.62 4.31
CA CYS A 225 -13.78 5.80 5.50
C CYS A 225 -15.18 5.19 5.49
N ARG A 226 -16.21 6.04 5.29
CA ARG A 226 -17.61 5.62 5.20
C ARG A 226 -17.81 4.58 4.10
N TRP A 227 -17.28 4.86 2.91
CA TRP A 227 -17.41 3.96 1.77
C TRP A 227 -16.75 2.61 2.07
N THR A 228 -15.49 2.59 2.52
CA THR A 228 -14.75 1.35 2.77
C THR A 228 -15.37 0.51 3.88
N LEU A 229 -15.72 1.10 5.03
CA LEU A 229 -16.37 0.37 6.13
C LEU A 229 -17.71 -0.24 5.69
N GLN A 230 -18.50 0.49 4.92
CA GLN A 230 -19.77 -0.02 4.42
C GLN A 230 -19.59 -1.16 3.41
N HIS A 231 -18.58 -1.09 2.53
CA HIS A 231 -18.35 -2.10 1.49
C HIS A 231 -17.68 -3.37 2.02
N GLU A 232 -16.75 -3.24 2.96
CA GLU A 232 -15.97 -4.38 3.47
C GLU A 232 -16.60 -5.03 4.71
N LEU A 233 -17.22 -4.22 5.59
CA LEU A 233 -17.72 -4.67 6.89
C LEU A 233 -19.23 -4.47 7.06
N GLY A 234 -19.89 -3.71 6.18
CA GLY A 234 -21.33 -3.44 6.27
C GLY A 234 -21.73 -2.55 7.46
N VAL A 235 -20.81 -1.72 7.95
CA VAL A 235 -21.02 -0.85 9.11
C VAL A 235 -20.72 0.61 8.78
N ASP A 236 -21.41 1.52 9.46
CA ASP A 236 -21.09 2.95 9.46
C ASP A 236 -19.86 3.25 10.34
N PRO A 237 -19.17 4.40 10.14
CA PRO A 237 -18.13 4.84 11.05
C PRO A 237 -18.65 5.08 12.46
N SER A 238 -17.76 4.93 13.44
CA SER A 238 -18.02 5.28 14.82
C SER A 238 -18.35 6.77 15.02
N ALA A 239 -19.07 7.08 16.10
CA ALA A 239 -19.39 8.45 16.49
C ALA A 239 -18.14 9.35 16.58
N LEU A 240 -17.02 8.83 17.08
CA LEU A 240 -15.76 9.59 17.17
C LEU A 240 -15.21 10.01 15.79
N THR A 241 -15.45 9.23 14.76
CA THR A 241 -15.04 9.55 13.38
C THR A 241 -15.96 10.60 12.78
N GLU A 242 -17.26 10.44 13.01
CA GLU A 242 -18.29 11.38 12.57
C GLU A 242 -18.14 12.76 13.23
N GLU A 243 -17.96 12.80 14.55
CA GLU A 243 -17.70 14.02 15.32
C GLU A 243 -16.44 14.76 14.86
N LEU A 244 -15.35 14.03 14.59
CA LEU A 244 -14.14 14.62 14.02
C LEU A 244 -14.43 15.21 12.63
N GLY A 245 -15.21 14.51 11.80
CA GLY A 245 -15.66 14.99 10.50
C GLY A 245 -16.45 16.29 10.59
N ALA A 246 -17.40 16.37 11.52
CA ALA A 246 -18.22 17.55 11.76
C ALA A 246 -17.40 18.72 12.32
N ALA A 247 -16.53 18.47 13.30
CA ALA A 247 -15.65 19.48 13.87
C ALA A 247 -14.68 20.04 12.83
N ILE A 248 -14.09 19.16 12.01
CA ILE A 248 -13.35 19.58 10.83
C ILE A 248 -14.31 20.39 9.98
N GLY A 249 -15.45 19.91 9.48
CA GLY A 249 -16.42 20.64 8.64
C GLY A 249 -16.84 22.04 9.14
N ALA A 250 -17.01 22.24 10.44
CA ALA A 250 -17.42 23.53 11.02
C ALA A 250 -16.39 24.64 10.79
N ASP A 251 -15.10 24.29 10.76
CA ASP A 251 -13.99 25.22 10.50
C ASP A 251 -14.02 25.80 9.05
N LEU A 252 -14.91 25.32 8.14
CA LEU A 252 -14.97 25.65 6.67
C LEU A 252 -16.02 26.72 6.49
N SER A 253 -16.84 26.93 7.53
CA SER A 253 -17.62 28.13 7.67
C SER A 253 -16.66 29.26 7.32
N PRO A 254 -16.94 30.00 6.24
CA PRO A 254 -16.03 31.05 5.81
C PRO A 254 -15.73 31.85 7.06
N GLU A 255 -14.45 31.93 7.43
CA GLU A 255 -13.95 32.99 8.27
C GLU A 255 -14.70 34.20 7.78
N ALA A 256 -15.58 34.74 8.63
CA ALA A 256 -16.47 35.80 8.23
C ALA A 256 -15.53 36.94 7.87
N VAL A 257 -15.12 36.99 6.59
CA VAL A 257 -14.49 38.14 5.98
C VAL A 257 -15.50 39.20 6.37
N PRO A 258 -15.13 40.13 7.27
CA PRO A 258 -15.99 41.25 7.50
C PRO A 258 -16.15 41.78 6.09
N LEU A 259 -17.36 41.65 5.53
CA LEU A 259 -17.68 42.34 4.31
C LEU A 259 -17.45 43.78 4.72
N GLU A 260 -16.25 44.27 4.43
CA GLU A 260 -15.89 45.65 4.58
C GLU A 260 -16.99 46.31 3.78
N ARG A 261 -17.91 46.94 4.50
CA ARG A 261 -19.08 47.56 3.91
C ARG A 261 -18.49 48.65 3.06
N VAL A 262 -18.22 48.33 1.79
CA VAL A 262 -17.90 49.29 0.78
C VAL A 262 -19.06 50.28 0.88
N PRO A 263 -18.80 51.54 1.30
CA PRO A 263 -19.84 52.54 1.33
C PRO A 263 -20.46 52.54 -0.08
N PRO A 264 -21.79 52.60 -0.23
CA PRO A 264 -22.39 52.55 -1.56
C PRO A 264 -21.81 53.68 -2.39
N GLU A 265 -20.84 53.36 -3.23
CA GLU A 265 -20.33 54.25 -4.25
C GLU A 265 -21.53 54.49 -5.16
N ARG A 266 -21.91 55.76 -5.27
CA ARG A 266 -23.14 56.17 -5.97
C ARG A 266 -23.17 55.47 -7.32
N ALA A 267 -24.12 54.54 -7.47
CA ALA A 267 -24.34 53.86 -8.73
C ALA A 267 -24.49 54.92 -9.84
N PRO A 268 -23.83 54.76 -10.99
CA PRO A 268 -24.06 55.64 -12.12
C PRO A 268 -25.54 55.57 -12.46
N VAL A 269 -26.21 56.73 -12.41
CA VAL A 269 -27.62 56.86 -12.81
C VAL A 269 -27.69 56.53 -14.29
N LEU A 270 -28.16 55.32 -14.62
CA LEU A 270 -28.49 54.96 -16.00
C LEU A 270 -29.71 55.80 -16.44
N PRO A 271 -29.65 56.47 -17.60
CA PRO A 271 -30.80 57.22 -18.10
C PRO A 271 -31.97 56.26 -18.39
N ALA A 272 -33.18 56.67 -17.99
CA ALA A 272 -34.39 55.90 -18.20
C ALA A 272 -34.68 55.72 -19.71
N PRO A 273 -35.14 54.53 -20.15
CA PRO A 273 -35.43 54.28 -21.56
C PRO A 273 -36.68 55.03 -22.02
N THR A 274 -36.51 55.98 -22.94
CA THR A 274 -37.60 56.72 -23.59
C THR A 274 -38.04 56.04 -24.89
N SER A 275 -38.52 54.79 -24.83
CA SER A 275 -39.52 54.26 -25.79
C SER A 275 -39.83 52.78 -25.57
N PRO A 276 -41.09 52.37 -25.81
CA PRO A 276 -41.48 50.97 -25.82
C PRO A 276 -41.06 50.32 -27.16
N GLY A 277 -39.82 49.84 -27.24
CA GLY A 277 -39.33 49.11 -28.42
C GLY A 277 -37.97 48.40 -28.27
N GLY A 278 -37.17 48.74 -27.25
CA GLY A 278 -35.78 48.26 -27.14
C GLY A 278 -35.56 46.82 -26.65
N ARG A 279 -36.61 46.04 -26.35
CA ARG A 279 -36.44 44.68 -25.78
C ARG A 279 -36.03 43.62 -26.80
N VAL A 280 -36.13 43.89 -28.11
CA VAL A 280 -35.74 42.93 -29.15
C VAL A 280 -34.24 43.06 -29.50
N ALA A 281 -33.69 44.28 -29.51
CA ALA A 281 -32.28 44.50 -29.84
C ALA A 281 -31.30 43.95 -28.77
N ALA A 282 -31.69 43.96 -27.49
CA ALA A 282 -30.86 43.44 -26.40
C ALA A 282 -30.73 41.91 -26.41
N LEU A 283 -31.73 41.19 -26.96
CA LEU A 283 -31.72 39.73 -27.07
C LEU A 283 -30.88 39.23 -28.26
N GLU A 284 -30.76 40.03 -29.33
CA GLU A 284 -29.91 39.69 -30.48
C GLU A 284 -28.42 39.91 -30.18
N ALA A 285 -28.06 40.96 -29.44
CA ALA A 285 -26.68 41.18 -29.00
C ALA A 285 -26.17 40.05 -28.09
N PHE A 286 -27.01 39.56 -27.16
CA PHE A 286 -26.65 38.45 -26.27
C PHE A 286 -26.58 37.09 -27.02
N ARG A 287 -27.36 36.91 -28.08
CA ARG A 287 -27.27 35.72 -28.95
C ARG A 287 -25.99 35.71 -29.80
N ALA A 288 -25.50 36.87 -30.24
CA ALA A 288 -24.25 36.97 -30.98
C ALA A 288 -23.02 36.63 -30.11
N GLU A 289 -23.00 37.08 -28.85
CA GLU A 289 -21.93 36.72 -27.90
C GLU A 289 -21.90 35.23 -27.58
N LEU A 290 -23.06 34.58 -27.41
CA LEU A 290 -23.12 33.13 -27.15
C LEU A 290 -22.69 32.28 -28.36
N ALA A 291 -22.90 32.76 -29.59
CA ALA A 291 -22.43 32.08 -30.79
C ALA A 291 -20.89 32.14 -30.93
N ALA A 292 -20.26 33.25 -30.53
CA ALA A 292 -18.81 33.40 -30.54
C ALA A 292 -18.13 32.47 -29.51
N VAL A 293 -18.72 32.29 -28.33
CA VAL A 293 -18.21 31.37 -27.31
C VAL A 293 -18.34 29.91 -27.75
N ARG A 294 -19.40 29.55 -28.47
CA ARG A 294 -19.61 28.18 -29.00
C ARG A 294 -18.55 27.81 -30.03
N LEU A 295 -18.26 28.70 -30.99
CA LEU A 295 -17.23 28.48 -32.01
C LEU A 295 -15.82 28.35 -31.40
N SER A 296 -15.54 29.07 -30.32
CA SER A 296 -14.26 28.99 -29.62
C SER A 296 -14.07 27.69 -28.84
N ILE A 297 -15.16 27.05 -28.36
CA ILE A 297 -15.12 25.76 -27.67
C ILE A 297 -14.95 24.62 -28.69
N ASP A 298 -15.62 24.69 -29.83
CA ASP A 298 -15.53 23.66 -30.88
C ASP A 298 -14.13 23.63 -31.53
N ALA A 299 -13.50 24.80 -31.73
CA ALA A 299 -12.11 24.90 -32.24
C ALA A 299 -11.07 24.30 -31.29
N ILE A 300 -11.26 24.41 -29.97
CA ILE A 300 -10.38 23.80 -28.96
C ILE A 300 -10.57 22.27 -28.93
N GLY A 301 -11.79 21.78 -29.21
CA GLY A 301 -12.10 20.36 -29.27
C GLY A 301 -11.57 19.63 -30.52
N GLU A 302 -11.26 20.33 -31.61
CA GLU A 302 -10.57 19.77 -32.79
C GLU A 302 -9.05 19.76 -32.61
N GLN A 303 -8.45 20.81 -32.01
CA GLN A 303 -7.00 20.84 -31.73
C GLN A 303 -6.53 19.76 -30.75
N LEU A 304 -7.41 19.28 -29.85
CA LEU A 304 -7.11 18.18 -28.93
C LEU A 304 -7.26 16.78 -29.56
N ARG A 305 -7.86 16.66 -30.76
CA ARG A 305 -7.99 15.39 -31.49
C ARG A 305 -6.84 15.10 -32.46
N ASP A 306 -6.15 16.13 -32.93
CA ASP A 306 -5.03 16.02 -33.87
C ASP A 306 -3.64 16.19 -33.22
N ALA A 307 -3.56 16.22 -31.89
CA ALA A 307 -2.27 16.20 -31.20
C ALA A 307 -1.65 14.78 -31.30
N PRO A 308 -0.48 14.59 -31.94
CA PRO A 308 0.17 13.28 -32.00
C PRO A 308 0.65 12.84 -30.61
N ALA A 309 0.57 11.53 -30.37
CA ALA A 309 1.04 10.86 -29.16
C ALA A 309 2.56 10.98 -28.95
#